data_AF-A0A9E0H7H7-F1
#
_entry.id   AF-A0A9E0H7H7-F1
#
_cell.length_a   1.000
_cell.length_b   1.000
_cell.length_c   1.000
_cell.angle_alpha   90.00
_cell.angle_beta   90.00
_cell.angle_gamma   90.00
#
_symmetry.space_group_name_H-M   'P 1'
#
loop_
_entity.id
_entity.type
_entity.pdbx_description
1 polymer ?
#
loop_
_entity_poly.entity_id
_entity_poly.type
_entity_poly.pdbx_seq_one_letter_code
_entity_poly.pdbx_strand_id
1 'polypeptide(L)'
;MNENDVGERVSSGGLSGLGLIMQLIGGVMSAIAGGYLAFIAVALLGRRGEMDDSQAQFVLWSSLVLLTSLNRSVAHSRLGAHLLYGGGRPPAAAQQTYLTAVAVQLGVVVTALVMNEAGIRWIGAVVLVLTSWPIALWLVARPMVERLGADGPTPADGGLDGASILMLVLSAAGIGVNALILIGVLKMPDEGASGLKLAMVFAIGLLSIRTTMQLRAGLRGARRADPAPTLAAAARYGNFGVPAGLLAGGGFAIALVDGMPDVPAAATMMVVTLVAMLTWMLLVWPTVIRRFARDRELRALAMREPLCGHAPDRGLPTLGWLLLALGVYSLATNLAAAALGVYGAPGSRTGGAEIAQLGAAFGTPGEMSKWLGVVIAALQVWAGYALIQLAPTYRVAATVYGVAAGAAALYTYRPLVDGLDDQGAAAIGDLSALVGLAMVSIALVLPVATLLFVRRPLPASQTGVEPVP
;
A
#
# COMPACT_ATOMS: atom_id res chain seq x y z
N MET A 1 -3.74 26.50 -34.41
CA MET A 1 -3.37 25.82 -33.16
C MET A 1 -1.93 26.24 -32.89
N ASN A 2 -1.70 27.10 -31.90
CA ASN A 2 -0.39 27.70 -31.65
C ASN A 2 0.57 26.63 -31.12
N GLU A 3 1.80 26.56 -31.64
CA GLU A 3 2.85 25.65 -31.11
C GLU A 3 3.15 25.92 -29.62
N ASN A 4 2.83 27.11 -29.12
CA ASN A 4 2.95 27.46 -27.71
C ASN A 4 1.89 26.81 -26.79
N ASP A 5 0.75 26.35 -27.31
CA ASP A 5 -0.26 25.61 -26.51
C ASP A 5 0.12 24.13 -26.30
N VAL A 6 1.07 23.61 -27.08
CA VAL A 6 1.51 22.22 -26.96
C VAL A 6 2.52 22.05 -25.82
N GLY A 7 3.27 23.11 -25.49
CA GLY A 7 4.26 23.13 -24.41
C GLY A 7 3.67 23.18 -23.01
N GLU A 8 2.44 23.66 -22.87
CA GLU A 8 1.75 23.81 -21.59
C GLU A 8 0.69 22.72 -21.36
N ARG A 9 0.89 21.51 -21.92
CA ARG A 9 0.22 20.32 -21.38
C ARG A 9 0.75 20.09 -19.97
N VAL A 10 0.11 20.79 -19.03
CA VAL A 10 0.35 20.80 -17.59
C VAL A 10 0.67 19.38 -17.18
N SER A 11 1.88 19.17 -16.67
CA SER A 11 2.25 17.89 -16.07
C SER A 11 1.12 17.55 -15.09
N SER A 12 0.47 16.40 -15.29
CA SER A 12 -0.72 16.00 -14.53
C SER A 12 -0.45 15.80 -13.02
N GLY A 13 0.71 16.22 -12.52
CA GLY A 13 1.14 16.07 -11.14
C GLY A 13 1.23 14.63 -10.67
N GLY A 14 1.23 13.66 -11.60
CA GLY A 14 1.09 12.24 -11.27
C GLY A 14 -0.27 11.83 -10.73
N LEU A 15 -1.36 12.55 -11.03
CA LEU A 15 -2.70 12.22 -10.54
C LEU A 15 -3.20 10.84 -11.00
N SER A 16 -2.76 10.35 -12.17
CA SER A 16 -3.01 8.96 -12.60
C SER A 16 -2.34 7.95 -11.65
N GLY A 17 -1.08 8.21 -11.26
CA GLY A 17 -0.36 7.45 -10.26
C GLY A 17 -1.02 7.46 -8.89
N LEU A 18 -1.47 8.63 -8.43
CA LEU A 18 -2.30 8.75 -7.23
C LEU A 18 -3.57 7.90 -7.35
N GLY A 19 -4.24 7.93 -8.51
CA GLY A 19 -5.43 7.13 -8.75
C GLY A 19 -5.21 5.62 -8.66
N LEU A 20 -4.04 5.13 -9.10
CA LEU A 20 -3.63 3.73 -8.93
C LEU A 20 -3.36 3.38 -7.46
N ILE A 21 -2.64 4.25 -6.75
CA ILE A 21 -2.34 4.08 -5.32
C ILE A 21 -3.64 4.03 -4.51
N MET A 22 -4.57 4.95 -4.78
CA MET A 22 -5.86 5.02 -4.08
C MET A 22 -6.75 3.80 -4.35
N GLN A 23 -6.75 3.28 -5.59
CA GLN A 23 -7.45 2.03 -5.90
C GLN A 23 -6.84 0.83 -5.17
N LEU A 24 -5.51 0.75 -5.10
CA LEU A 24 -4.81 -0.30 -4.37
C LEU A 24 -5.09 -0.23 -2.87
N ILE A 25 -4.85 0.92 -2.23
CA ILE A 25 -5.06 1.11 -0.79
C ILE A 25 -6.54 0.93 -0.45
N GLY A 26 -7.45 1.58 -1.19
CA GLY A 26 -8.89 1.45 -0.96
C GLY A 26 -9.39 0.02 -1.14
N GLY A 27 -8.87 -0.71 -2.13
CA GLY A 27 -9.21 -2.12 -2.34
C GLY A 27 -8.71 -3.02 -1.20
N VAL A 28 -7.46 -2.84 -0.75
CA VAL A 28 -6.88 -3.61 0.36
C VAL A 28 -7.59 -3.31 1.68
N MET A 29 -7.85 -2.03 1.99
CA MET A 29 -8.55 -1.64 3.22
C MET A 29 -10.01 -2.08 3.23
N SER A 30 -10.66 -2.12 2.06
CA SER A 30 -12.00 -2.72 1.92
C SER A 30 -11.98 -4.22 2.19
N ALA A 31 -10.95 -4.93 1.73
CA ALA A 31 -10.77 -6.36 2.01
C ALA A 31 -10.64 -6.60 3.51
N ILE A 32 -9.80 -5.80 4.18
CA ILE A 32 -9.55 -5.90 5.62
C ILE A 32 -10.84 -5.61 6.41
N ALA A 33 -11.47 -4.46 6.15
CA ALA A 33 -12.70 -4.07 6.86
C ALA A 33 -13.84 -5.07 6.62
N GLY A 34 -14.03 -5.51 5.37
CA GLY A 34 -15.04 -6.52 5.02
C GLY A 34 -14.76 -7.89 5.64
N GLY A 35 -13.49 -8.31 5.66
CA GLY A 35 -13.05 -9.54 6.31
C GLY A 35 -13.32 -9.54 7.81
N TYR A 36 -12.97 -8.46 8.51
CA TYR A 36 -13.28 -8.33 9.95
C TYR A 36 -14.79 -8.24 10.23
N LEU A 37 -15.59 -7.61 9.36
CA LEU A 37 -17.05 -7.63 9.49
C LEU A 37 -17.61 -9.03 9.36
N ALA A 38 -17.16 -9.79 8.36
CA ALA A 38 -17.55 -11.18 8.18
C ALA A 38 -17.11 -12.04 9.39
N PHE A 39 -15.92 -11.77 9.93
CA PHE A 39 -15.39 -12.45 11.11
C PHE A 39 -16.29 -12.21 12.33
N ILE A 40 -16.66 -10.95 12.59
CA ILE A 40 -17.59 -10.61 13.68
C ILE A 40 -18.93 -11.30 13.44
N ALA A 41 -19.49 -11.25 12.24
CA ALA A 41 -20.76 -11.90 11.93
C ALA A 41 -20.75 -13.41 12.21
N VAL A 42 -19.68 -14.10 11.81
CA VAL A 42 -19.47 -15.54 12.12
C VAL A 42 -19.35 -15.78 13.61
N ALA A 43 -18.57 -14.95 14.33
CA ALA A 43 -18.42 -15.06 15.77
C ALA A 43 -19.76 -14.92 16.51
N LEU A 44 -20.63 -14.00 16.06
CA LEU A 44 -21.97 -13.81 16.64
C LEU A 44 -22.90 -15.01 16.38
N LEU A 45 -22.82 -15.62 15.21
CA LEU A 45 -23.60 -16.84 14.90
C LEU A 45 -23.22 -18.01 15.82
N GLY A 46 -21.96 -18.08 16.26
CA GLY A 46 -21.48 -19.11 17.18
C GLY A 46 -21.86 -18.90 18.66
N ARG A 47 -22.22 -17.68 19.07
CA ARG A 47 -22.47 -17.30 20.48
C ARG A 47 -23.94 -16.98 20.79
N ARG A 48 -24.90 -17.71 20.18
CA ARG A 48 -26.35 -17.46 20.32
C ARG A 48 -26.79 -17.47 21.80
N GLY A 49 -26.91 -16.29 22.41
CA GLY A 49 -27.56 -16.08 23.72
C GLY A 49 -26.63 -15.84 24.91
N GLU A 50 -25.32 -15.78 24.73
CA GLU A 50 -24.34 -15.70 25.84
C GLU A 50 -23.57 -14.37 25.95
N MET A 51 -23.92 -13.36 25.15
CA MET A 51 -23.25 -12.06 25.23
C MET A 51 -23.86 -11.22 26.34
N ASP A 52 -23.02 -10.83 27.30
CA ASP A 52 -23.36 -9.74 28.21
C ASP A 52 -23.52 -8.40 27.45
N ASP A 53 -24.13 -7.42 28.10
CA ASP A 53 -24.39 -6.10 27.50
C ASP A 53 -23.10 -5.39 27.03
N SER A 54 -21.98 -5.60 27.72
CA SER A 54 -20.70 -4.97 27.38
C SER A 54 -20.11 -5.54 26.08
N GLN A 55 -20.21 -6.87 25.90
CA GLN A 55 -19.80 -7.57 24.68
C GLN A 55 -20.71 -7.16 23.51
N ALA A 56 -22.02 -7.09 23.74
CA ALA A 56 -22.97 -6.65 22.73
C ALA A 56 -22.69 -5.21 22.26
N GLN A 57 -22.41 -4.29 23.19
CA GLN A 57 -22.02 -2.92 22.87
C GLN A 57 -20.68 -2.86 22.10
N PHE A 58 -19.67 -3.61 22.52
CA PHE A 58 -18.38 -3.68 21.83
C PHE A 58 -18.53 -4.17 20.39
N VAL A 59 -19.31 -5.23 20.18
CA VAL A 59 -19.62 -5.80 18.86
C VAL A 59 -20.34 -4.77 17.99
N LEU A 60 -21.35 -4.09 18.53
CA LEU A 60 -22.12 -3.08 17.80
C LEU A 60 -21.21 -1.95 17.32
N TRP A 61 -20.42 -1.36 18.23
CA TRP A 61 -19.53 -0.26 17.90
C TRP A 61 -18.42 -0.68 16.93
N SER A 62 -17.81 -1.85 17.14
CA SER A 62 -16.80 -2.41 16.23
C SER A 62 -17.37 -2.62 14.82
N SER A 63 -18.59 -3.14 14.72
CA SER A 63 -19.28 -3.35 13.44
C SER A 63 -19.56 -2.02 12.73
N LEU A 64 -20.05 -1.00 13.45
CA LEU A 64 -20.29 0.32 12.87
C LEU A 64 -19.00 1.00 12.39
N VAL A 65 -17.92 0.91 13.17
CA VAL A 65 -16.59 1.41 12.79
C VAL A 65 -16.08 0.71 11.54
N LEU A 66 -16.19 -0.62 11.46
CA LEU A 66 -15.72 -1.37 10.30
C LEU A 66 -16.60 -1.12 9.06
N LEU A 67 -17.93 -0.98 9.22
CA LEU A 67 -18.84 -0.67 8.11
C LEU A 67 -18.55 0.70 7.51
N THR A 68 -18.37 1.72 8.35
CA THR A 68 -18.00 3.06 7.88
C THR A 68 -16.58 3.08 7.31
N SER A 69 -15.65 2.29 7.85
CA SER A 69 -14.31 2.09 7.28
C SER A 69 -14.34 1.46 5.89
N LEU A 70 -15.20 0.46 5.68
CA LEU A 70 -15.43 -0.17 4.39
C LEU A 70 -15.99 0.85 3.39
N ASN A 71 -17.01 1.62 3.79
CA ASN A 71 -17.59 2.66 2.94
C ASN A 71 -16.56 3.73 2.55
N ARG A 72 -15.75 4.23 3.50
CA ARG A 72 -14.65 5.17 3.21
C ARG A 72 -13.64 4.56 2.24
N SER A 73 -13.26 3.29 2.43
CA SER A 73 -12.28 2.60 1.58
C SER A 73 -12.79 2.41 0.14
N VAL A 74 -14.07 2.11 -0.02
CA VAL A 74 -14.74 2.07 -1.33
C VAL A 74 -14.78 3.46 -1.97
N ALA A 75 -15.16 4.50 -1.22
CA ALA A 75 -15.14 5.88 -1.71
C ALA A 75 -13.73 6.33 -2.12
N HIS A 76 -12.71 5.92 -1.37
CA HIS A 76 -11.30 6.17 -1.68
C HIS A 76 -10.88 5.51 -3.00
N SER A 77 -11.22 4.25 -3.20
CA SER A 77 -10.96 3.53 -4.45
C SER A 77 -11.71 4.14 -5.64
N ARG A 78 -12.96 4.57 -5.44
CA ARG A 78 -13.77 5.26 -6.47
C ARG A 78 -13.18 6.60 -6.87
N LEU A 79 -12.70 7.40 -5.92
CA LEU A 79 -11.98 8.63 -6.22
C LEU A 79 -10.71 8.32 -7.02
N GLY A 80 -9.96 7.30 -6.63
CA GLY A 80 -8.79 6.85 -7.40
C GLY A 80 -9.14 6.42 -8.83
N ALA A 81 -10.27 5.74 -9.03
CA ALA A 81 -10.78 5.39 -10.36
C ALA A 81 -11.15 6.64 -11.19
N HIS A 82 -11.75 7.67 -10.58
CA HIS A 82 -12.04 8.93 -11.28
C HIS A 82 -10.76 9.68 -11.67
N LEU A 83 -9.75 9.70 -10.81
CA LEU A 83 -8.44 10.30 -11.12
C LEU A 83 -7.69 9.54 -12.22
N LEU A 84 -7.93 8.23 -12.37
CA LEU A 84 -7.21 7.42 -13.35
C LEU A 84 -7.91 7.36 -14.71
N TYR A 85 -9.24 7.17 -14.69
CA TYR A 85 -10.04 6.88 -15.88
C TYR A 85 -10.88 8.09 -16.32
N GLY A 86 -10.95 9.15 -15.53
CA GLY A 86 -12.01 10.15 -15.66
C GLY A 86 -13.35 9.58 -15.19
N GLY A 87 -14.40 10.38 -15.29
CA GLY A 87 -15.76 9.95 -15.03
C GLY A 87 -16.75 10.94 -15.61
N GLY A 88 -18.02 10.55 -15.75
CA GLY A 88 -19.08 11.46 -16.18
C GLY A 88 -19.40 12.57 -15.17
N ARG A 89 -18.67 12.64 -14.04
CA ARG A 89 -18.77 13.67 -13.01
C ARG A 89 -17.40 14.32 -12.81
N PRO A 90 -17.36 15.62 -12.47
CA PRO A 90 -16.11 16.31 -12.19
C PRO A 90 -15.38 15.65 -11.01
N PRO A 91 -14.03 15.58 -11.02
CA PRO A 91 -13.26 14.96 -9.94
C PRO A 91 -13.54 15.55 -8.55
N ALA A 92 -13.90 16.83 -8.48
CA ALA A 92 -14.31 17.51 -7.25
C ALA A 92 -15.51 16.83 -6.55
N ALA A 93 -16.49 16.33 -7.31
CA ALA A 93 -17.66 15.63 -6.74
C ALA A 93 -17.28 14.26 -6.14
N ALA A 94 -16.35 13.55 -6.78
CA ALA A 94 -15.79 12.31 -6.24
C ALA A 94 -14.97 12.59 -4.97
N GLN A 95 -14.20 13.68 -4.95
CA GLN A 95 -13.44 14.12 -3.78
C GLN A 95 -14.37 14.48 -2.62
N GLN A 96 -15.46 15.20 -2.88
CA GLN A 96 -16.48 15.51 -1.88
C GLN A 96 -17.12 14.23 -1.30
N THR A 97 -17.47 13.26 -2.16
CA THR A 97 -18.01 11.96 -1.71
C THR A 97 -17.05 11.25 -0.77
N TYR A 98 -15.74 11.26 -1.08
CA TYR A 98 -14.71 10.70 -0.22
C TYR A 98 -14.60 11.45 1.11
N LEU A 99 -14.57 12.78 1.10
CA LEU A 99 -14.50 13.59 2.32
C LEU A 99 -15.74 13.41 3.22
N THR A 100 -16.93 13.28 2.65
CA THR A 100 -18.14 12.94 3.40
C THR A 100 -18.02 11.58 4.07
N ALA A 101 -17.53 10.56 3.35
CA ALA A 101 -17.32 9.24 3.94
C ALA A 101 -16.26 9.25 5.06
N VAL A 102 -15.20 10.06 4.94
CA VAL A 102 -14.21 10.31 5.99
C VAL A 102 -14.87 10.94 7.22
N ALA A 103 -15.65 12.00 7.03
CA ALA A 103 -16.31 12.71 8.13
C ALA A 103 -17.31 11.81 8.89
N VAL A 104 -18.10 11.01 8.17
CA VAL A 104 -19.02 10.03 8.76
C VAL A 104 -18.25 8.98 9.56
N GLN A 105 -17.18 8.40 9.01
CA GLN A 105 -16.36 7.44 9.73
C GLN A 105 -15.74 8.06 10.99
N LEU A 106 -15.18 9.26 10.88
CA LEU A 106 -14.58 9.96 12.00
C LEU A 106 -15.60 10.20 13.12
N GLY A 107 -16.81 10.64 12.77
CA GLY A 107 -17.90 10.83 13.73
C GLY A 107 -18.28 9.53 14.45
N VAL A 108 -18.41 8.42 13.73
CA VAL A 108 -18.70 7.10 14.32
C VAL A 108 -17.56 6.63 15.22
N VAL A 109 -16.30 6.76 14.81
CA VAL A 109 -15.14 6.36 15.61
C VAL A 109 -15.03 7.20 16.88
N VAL A 110 -15.17 8.53 16.78
CA VAL A 110 -15.11 9.41 17.96
C VAL A 110 -16.27 9.11 18.91
N THR A 111 -17.48 8.91 18.39
CA THR A 111 -18.63 8.53 19.22
C THR A 111 -18.38 7.20 19.91
N ALA A 112 -17.89 6.18 19.19
CA ALA A 112 -17.54 4.90 19.77
C ALA A 112 -16.51 5.03 20.89
N LEU A 113 -15.44 5.81 20.67
CA LEU A 113 -14.42 6.05 21.69
C LEU A 113 -14.98 6.77 22.92
N VAL A 114 -15.81 7.79 22.75
CA VAL A 114 -16.45 8.51 23.86
C VAL A 114 -17.38 7.60 24.65
N MET A 115 -18.18 6.78 23.97
CA MET A 115 -19.12 5.84 24.60
C MET A 115 -18.40 4.70 25.34
N ASN A 116 -17.15 4.41 24.98
CA ASN A 116 -16.27 3.46 25.68
C ASN A 116 -15.29 4.17 26.64
N GLU A 117 -15.61 5.39 27.06
CA GLU A 117 -14.85 6.19 28.04
C GLU A 117 -13.34 6.33 27.71
N ALA A 118 -13.00 6.31 26.42
CA ALA A 118 -11.62 6.48 25.99
C ALA A 118 -11.09 7.85 26.39
N GLY A 119 -9.88 7.89 26.98
CA GLY A 119 -9.25 9.14 27.38
C GLY A 119 -9.03 10.10 26.21
N ILE A 120 -9.07 11.41 26.47
CA ILE A 120 -8.94 12.47 25.44
C ILE A 120 -7.68 12.33 24.56
N ARG A 121 -6.59 11.78 25.13
CA ARG A 121 -5.35 11.51 24.38
C ARG A 121 -5.54 10.45 23.30
N TRP A 122 -6.31 9.37 23.58
CA TRP A 122 -6.66 8.32 22.62
C TRP A 122 -7.54 8.86 21.50
N ILE A 123 -8.54 9.65 21.85
CA ILE A 123 -9.40 10.32 20.86
C ILE A 123 -8.55 11.20 19.95
N GLY A 124 -7.68 12.05 20.51
CA GLY A 124 -6.79 12.91 19.74
C GLY A 124 -5.84 12.14 18.83
N ALA A 125 -5.24 11.04 19.32
CA ALA A 125 -4.36 10.16 18.55
C ALA A 125 -5.08 9.51 17.35
N VAL A 126 -6.28 8.96 17.57
CA VAL A 126 -7.08 8.33 16.50
C VAL A 126 -7.55 9.36 15.49
N VAL A 127 -8.01 10.54 15.94
CA VAL A 127 -8.40 11.65 15.04
C VAL A 127 -7.21 12.07 14.17
N LEU A 128 -6.02 12.23 14.76
CA LEU A 128 -4.81 12.58 14.01
C LEU A 128 -4.51 11.56 12.91
N VAL A 129 -4.53 10.26 13.22
CA VAL A 129 -4.25 9.20 12.26
C VAL A 129 -5.30 9.15 11.15
N LEU A 130 -6.60 9.25 11.48
CA LEU A 130 -7.69 9.14 10.51
C LEU A 130 -7.82 10.37 9.59
N THR A 131 -7.42 11.56 10.06
CA THR A 131 -7.57 12.82 9.31
C THR A 131 -6.32 13.23 8.53
N SER A 132 -5.14 12.71 8.88
CA SER A 132 -3.87 13.11 8.27
C SER A 132 -3.86 12.97 6.75
N TRP A 133 -4.28 11.82 6.22
CA TRP A 133 -4.31 11.57 4.78
C TRP A 133 -5.37 12.37 4.03
N PRO A 134 -6.65 12.46 4.47
CA PRO A 134 -7.63 13.37 3.89
C PRO A 134 -7.15 14.83 3.85
N ILE A 135 -6.48 15.31 4.91
CA ILE A 135 -5.90 16.65 4.96
C ILE A 135 -4.78 16.78 3.92
N ALA A 136 -3.85 15.82 3.86
CA ALA A 136 -2.77 15.84 2.87
C ALA A 136 -3.28 15.82 1.43
N LEU A 137 -4.30 15.00 1.13
CA LEU A 137 -4.97 15.00 -0.17
C LEU A 137 -5.62 16.36 -0.48
N TRP A 138 -6.31 16.95 0.51
CA TRP A 138 -6.95 18.25 0.33
C TRP A 138 -5.93 19.37 0.10
N LEU A 139 -4.78 19.35 0.78
CA LEU A 139 -3.74 20.37 0.62
C LEU A 139 -2.96 20.23 -0.69
N VAL A 140 -2.60 19.01 -1.08
CA VAL A 140 -1.69 18.77 -2.21
C VAL A 140 -2.44 18.48 -3.50
N ALA A 141 -3.48 17.63 -3.48
CA ALA A 141 -4.15 17.19 -4.70
C ALA A 141 -5.21 18.19 -5.18
N ARG A 142 -5.90 18.89 -4.27
CA ARG A 142 -6.96 19.86 -4.63
C ARG A 142 -6.54 20.92 -5.65
N PRO A 143 -5.43 21.66 -5.48
CA PRO A 143 -5.04 22.68 -6.46
C PRO A 143 -4.73 22.06 -7.83
N MET A 144 -4.23 20.83 -7.89
CA MET A 144 -3.99 20.10 -9.14
C MET A 144 -5.30 19.68 -9.81
N VAL A 145 -6.27 19.20 -9.01
CA VAL A 145 -7.59 18.80 -9.49
C VAL A 145 -8.38 20.01 -10.01
N GLU A 146 -8.34 21.15 -9.32
CA GLU A 146 -9.02 22.37 -9.73
C GLU A 146 -8.47 22.90 -11.08
N ARG A 147 -7.15 22.78 -11.32
CA ARG A 147 -6.52 23.18 -12.59
C ARG A 147 -6.92 22.31 -13.79
N LEU A 148 -7.25 21.04 -13.56
CA LEU A 148 -7.66 20.11 -14.63
C LEU A 148 -9.10 20.32 -15.12
N GLY A 149 -9.93 21.02 -14.34
CA GLY A 149 -11.32 21.27 -14.69
C GLY A 149 -12.14 19.99 -14.92
N ALA A 150 -13.04 20.03 -15.91
CA ALA A 150 -13.94 18.92 -16.25
C ALA A 150 -13.28 17.83 -17.11
N ASP A 151 -12.22 18.17 -17.84
CA ASP A 151 -11.60 17.28 -18.85
C ASP A 151 -10.78 16.15 -18.21
N GLY A 152 -10.46 16.28 -16.91
CA GLY A 152 -9.74 15.28 -16.15
C GLY A 152 -8.27 15.13 -16.55
N PRO A 153 -7.49 14.35 -15.79
CA PRO A 153 -6.07 14.17 -16.09
C PRO A 153 -5.90 13.31 -17.35
N THR A 154 -5.32 13.91 -18.40
CA THR A 154 -4.81 13.20 -19.58
C THR A 154 -3.28 13.29 -19.63
N PRO A 155 -2.56 12.55 -18.75
CA PRO A 155 -1.10 12.46 -18.87
C PRO A 155 -0.73 11.98 -20.27
N ALA A 156 0.38 12.50 -20.80
CA ALA A 156 0.88 12.12 -22.12
C ALA A 156 1.02 10.60 -22.26
N ASP A 157 1.49 9.89 -21.23
CA ASP A 157 1.66 8.44 -21.24
C ASP A 157 0.45 7.65 -20.69
N GLY A 158 -0.65 8.33 -20.35
CA GLY A 158 -1.77 7.73 -19.64
C GLY A 158 -1.42 7.15 -18.25
N GLY A 159 -0.31 7.57 -17.64
CA GLY A 159 0.16 7.04 -16.34
C GLY A 159 0.86 5.68 -16.42
N LEU A 160 1.32 5.27 -17.61
CA LEU A 160 2.06 4.03 -17.80
C LEU A 160 3.39 4.00 -17.03
N ASP A 161 4.12 5.12 -16.99
CA ASP A 161 5.37 5.25 -16.25
C ASP A 161 5.12 5.15 -14.74
N GLY A 162 4.06 5.81 -14.27
CA GLY A 162 3.60 5.71 -12.89
C GLY A 162 3.24 4.27 -12.49
N ALA A 163 2.43 3.59 -13.31
CA ALA A 163 2.10 2.18 -13.11
C ALA A 163 3.35 1.30 -13.07
N SER A 164 4.32 1.56 -13.94
CA SER A 164 5.57 0.80 -14.02
C SER A 164 6.43 0.97 -12.77
N ILE A 165 6.53 2.19 -12.23
CA ILE A 165 7.20 2.44 -10.95
C ILE A 165 6.53 1.66 -9.82
N LEU A 166 5.20 1.73 -9.71
CA LEU A 166 4.46 1.01 -8.68
C LEU A 166 4.65 -0.51 -8.81
N MET A 167 4.61 -1.03 -10.04
CA MET A 167 4.86 -2.45 -10.29
C MET A 167 6.28 -2.86 -9.86
N LEU A 168 7.30 -2.04 -10.12
CA LEU A 168 8.67 -2.27 -9.66
C LEU A 168 8.80 -2.26 -8.14
N VAL A 169 8.29 -1.22 -7.48
CA VAL A 169 8.35 -1.10 -6.02
C VAL A 169 7.65 -2.28 -5.34
N LEU A 170 6.41 -2.57 -5.75
CA LEU A 170 5.64 -3.66 -5.16
C LEU A 170 6.22 -5.05 -5.49
N SER A 171 6.84 -5.23 -6.66
CA SER A 171 7.48 -6.50 -7.01
C SER A 171 8.79 -6.73 -6.26
N ALA A 172 9.59 -5.68 -6.04
CA ALA A 172 10.80 -5.78 -5.22
C ALA A 172 10.47 -6.20 -3.78
N ALA A 173 9.43 -5.61 -3.18
CA ALA A 173 8.92 -6.03 -1.87
C ALA A 173 8.41 -7.48 -1.91
N GLY A 174 7.60 -7.84 -2.92
CA GLY A 174 7.07 -9.19 -3.06
C GLY A 174 8.14 -10.27 -3.23
N ILE A 175 9.25 -10.01 -3.92
CA ILE A 175 10.34 -10.97 -4.12
C ILE A 175 10.99 -11.30 -2.78
N GLY A 176 11.33 -10.28 -1.99
CA GLY A 176 11.93 -10.47 -0.66
C GLY A 176 11.03 -11.31 0.25
N VAL A 177 9.75 -10.93 0.34
CA VAL A 177 8.75 -11.65 1.15
C VAL A 177 8.57 -13.10 0.67
N ASN A 178 8.35 -13.34 -0.62
CA ASN A 178 8.13 -14.70 -1.13
C ASN A 178 9.35 -15.60 -0.94
N ALA A 179 10.57 -15.09 -1.13
CA ALA A 179 11.79 -15.85 -0.91
C ALA A 179 11.93 -16.30 0.55
N LEU A 180 11.64 -15.41 1.50
CA LEU A 180 11.73 -15.71 2.93
C LEU A 180 10.65 -16.69 3.39
N ILE A 181 9.40 -16.52 2.92
CA ILE A 181 8.34 -17.49 3.21
C ILE A 181 8.68 -18.85 2.62
N LEU A 182 9.21 -18.91 1.38
CA LEU A 182 9.62 -20.17 0.76
C LEU A 182 10.71 -20.87 1.58
N ILE A 183 11.72 -20.13 2.03
CA ILE A 183 12.77 -20.67 2.91
C ILE A 183 12.16 -21.25 4.19
N GLY A 184 11.23 -20.52 4.83
CA GLY A 184 10.53 -21.00 6.02
C GLY A 184 9.76 -22.29 5.79
N VAL A 185 8.97 -22.34 4.72
CA VAL A 185 8.19 -23.54 4.36
C VAL A 185 9.09 -24.73 4.06
N LEU A 186 10.21 -24.54 3.36
CA LEU A 186 11.15 -25.62 3.05
C LEU A 186 11.83 -26.18 4.31
N LYS A 187 11.99 -25.36 5.35
CA LYS A 187 12.56 -25.75 6.64
C LYS A 187 11.57 -26.33 7.64
N MET A 188 10.26 -26.33 7.33
CA MET A 188 9.29 -26.99 8.19
C MET A 188 9.57 -28.51 8.27
N PRO A 189 9.51 -29.13 9.47
CA PRO A 189 9.68 -30.57 9.66
C PRO A 189 8.74 -31.39 8.78
N ASP A 190 9.21 -32.53 8.27
CA ASP A 190 8.43 -33.41 7.37
C ASP A 190 7.42 -34.32 8.11
N GLU A 191 7.43 -34.32 9.45
CA GLU A 191 6.55 -35.15 10.27
C GLU A 191 5.09 -34.66 10.18
N GLY A 192 4.27 -35.37 9.38
CA GLY A 192 2.81 -35.21 9.34
C GLY A 192 2.27 -34.09 8.45
N ALA A 193 3.12 -33.31 7.76
CA ALA A 193 2.71 -32.09 7.05
C ALA A 193 2.99 -32.10 5.53
N SER A 194 3.13 -33.26 4.89
CA SER A 194 3.54 -33.32 3.47
C SER A 194 2.53 -32.63 2.52
N GLY A 195 1.23 -32.76 2.77
CA GLY A 195 0.17 -32.08 2.03
C GLY A 195 0.16 -30.56 2.23
N LEU A 196 0.19 -30.12 3.49
CA LEU A 196 0.33 -28.72 3.91
C LEU A 196 1.55 -28.04 3.26
N LYS A 197 2.73 -28.64 3.42
CA LYS A 197 3.99 -28.13 2.87
C LYS A 197 3.92 -28.03 1.35
N LEU A 198 3.38 -29.05 0.67
CA LEU A 198 3.20 -29.03 -0.79
C LEU A 198 2.24 -27.91 -1.23
N ALA A 199 1.11 -27.71 -0.55
CA ALA A 199 0.15 -26.66 -0.84
C ALA A 199 0.76 -25.26 -0.67
N MET A 200 1.54 -25.05 0.40
CA MET A 200 2.26 -23.79 0.63
C MET A 200 3.35 -23.54 -0.41
N VAL A 201 4.18 -24.54 -0.73
CA VAL A 201 5.21 -24.44 -1.78
C VAL A 201 4.56 -24.09 -3.12
N PHE A 202 3.45 -24.74 -3.46
CA PHE A 202 2.70 -24.44 -4.68
C PHE A 202 2.16 -23.00 -4.69
N ALA A 203 1.51 -22.57 -3.61
CA ALA A 203 0.99 -21.20 -3.47
C ALA A 203 2.10 -20.15 -3.60
N ILE A 204 3.23 -20.34 -2.91
CA ILE A 204 4.38 -19.43 -2.96
C ILE A 204 5.05 -19.46 -4.33
N GLY A 205 5.13 -20.62 -4.99
CA GLY A 205 5.60 -20.76 -6.37
C GLY A 205 4.77 -19.91 -7.33
N LEU A 206 3.43 -19.99 -7.26
CA LEU A 206 2.53 -19.16 -8.05
C LEU A 206 2.71 -17.66 -7.77
N LEU A 207 2.84 -17.27 -6.50
CA LEU A 207 3.10 -15.88 -6.11
C LEU A 207 4.46 -15.39 -6.61
N SER A 208 5.48 -16.25 -6.65
CA SER A 208 6.81 -15.95 -7.17
C SER A 208 6.79 -15.74 -8.69
N ILE A 209 6.09 -16.59 -9.44
CA ILE A 209 5.86 -16.40 -10.89
C ILE A 209 5.14 -15.09 -11.13
N ARG A 210 4.05 -14.83 -10.40
CA ARG A 210 3.28 -13.58 -10.48
C ARG A 210 4.15 -12.36 -10.22
N THR A 211 4.98 -12.39 -9.18
CA THR A 211 5.86 -11.28 -8.81
C THR A 211 6.94 -11.04 -9.86
N THR A 212 7.47 -12.11 -10.48
CA THR A 212 8.41 -12.03 -11.59
C THR A 212 7.78 -11.39 -12.82
N MET A 213 6.53 -11.75 -13.16
CA MET A 213 5.79 -11.11 -14.26
C MET A 213 5.55 -9.62 -13.98
N GLN A 214 5.24 -9.28 -12.72
CA GLN A 214 5.07 -7.90 -12.28
C GLN A 214 6.37 -7.10 -12.45
N LEU A 215 7.50 -7.65 -12.00
CA LEU A 215 8.82 -7.05 -12.15
C LEU A 215 9.16 -6.83 -13.62
N ARG A 216 8.94 -7.84 -14.48
CA ARG A 216 9.20 -7.74 -15.92
C ARG A 216 8.36 -6.67 -16.60
N ALA A 217 7.08 -6.51 -16.22
CA ALA A 217 6.24 -5.45 -16.74
C ALA A 217 6.71 -4.07 -16.28
N GLY A 218 7.02 -3.92 -14.99
CA GLY A 218 7.56 -2.66 -14.45
C GLY A 218 8.92 -2.28 -15.05
N LEU A 219 9.82 -3.24 -15.24
CA LEU A 219 11.14 -3.01 -15.87
C LEU A 219 11.01 -2.55 -17.32
N ARG A 220 10.04 -3.08 -18.07
CA ARG A 220 9.81 -2.68 -19.47
C ARG A 220 9.40 -1.21 -19.56
N GLY A 221 8.39 -0.79 -18.80
CA GLY A 221 7.99 0.62 -18.81
C GLY A 221 9.10 1.54 -18.29
N ALA A 222 9.77 1.14 -17.21
CA ALA A 222 10.89 1.90 -16.65
C ALA A 222 12.09 2.10 -17.60
N ARG A 223 12.33 1.16 -18.53
CA ARG A 223 13.45 1.20 -19.50
C ARG A 223 13.14 1.97 -20.78
N ARG A 224 12.00 2.65 -20.83
CA ARG A 224 11.51 3.36 -22.02
C ARG A 224 11.22 2.44 -23.22
N ALA A 225 10.80 1.20 -22.97
CA ALA A 225 10.32 0.35 -24.06
C ALA A 225 9.04 0.95 -24.66
N ASP A 226 8.76 0.65 -25.92
CA ASP A 226 7.53 1.11 -26.58
C ASP A 226 6.29 0.90 -25.66
N PRO A 227 5.33 1.83 -25.64
CA PRO A 227 4.15 1.71 -24.77
C PRO A 227 3.36 0.42 -25.00
N ALA A 228 3.28 -0.04 -26.24
CA ALA A 228 2.56 -1.26 -26.62
C ALA A 228 3.08 -2.54 -25.93
N PRO A 229 4.36 -2.94 -26.03
CA PRO A 229 4.88 -4.10 -25.32
C PRO A 229 4.83 -3.97 -23.80
N THR A 230 4.90 -2.74 -23.26
CA THR A 230 4.73 -2.49 -21.82
C THR A 230 3.30 -2.77 -21.38
N LEU A 231 2.30 -2.23 -22.09
CA LEU A 231 0.88 -2.53 -21.83
C LEU A 231 0.56 -4.02 -21.98
N ALA A 232 1.08 -4.67 -23.03
CA ALA A 232 0.91 -6.11 -23.21
C ALA A 232 1.52 -6.92 -22.05
N ALA A 233 2.66 -6.48 -21.49
CA ALA A 233 3.25 -7.11 -20.31
C ALA A 233 2.40 -6.88 -19.04
N ALA A 234 1.86 -5.69 -18.85
CA ALA A 234 0.95 -5.38 -17.75
C ALA A 234 -0.36 -6.17 -17.85
N ALA A 235 -0.94 -6.30 -19.05
CA ALA A 235 -2.13 -7.11 -19.32
C ALA A 235 -1.88 -8.59 -19.02
N ARG A 236 -0.74 -9.15 -19.47
CA ARG A 236 -0.32 -10.53 -19.13
C ARG A 236 -0.19 -10.72 -17.62
N TYR A 237 0.44 -9.78 -16.92
CA TYR A 237 0.51 -9.80 -15.46
C TYR A 237 -0.89 -9.80 -14.83
N GLY A 238 -1.79 -8.91 -15.24
CA GLY A 238 -3.15 -8.84 -14.70
C GLY A 238 -3.98 -10.09 -14.98
N ASN A 239 -3.85 -10.67 -16.18
CA ASN A 239 -4.57 -11.89 -16.57
C ASN A 239 -4.06 -13.14 -15.82
N PHE A 240 -2.76 -13.23 -15.52
CA PHE A 240 -2.20 -14.33 -14.72
C PHE A 240 -2.34 -14.11 -13.21
N GLY A 241 -2.17 -12.88 -12.74
CA GLY A 241 -2.13 -12.55 -11.31
C GLY A 241 -3.46 -12.78 -10.59
N VAL A 242 -4.59 -12.63 -11.29
CA VAL A 242 -5.93 -12.94 -10.74
C VAL A 242 -6.09 -14.44 -10.45
N PRO A 243 -5.98 -15.37 -11.43
CA PRO A 243 -6.08 -16.80 -11.14
C PRO A 243 -4.97 -17.29 -10.20
N ALA A 244 -3.75 -16.78 -10.31
CA ALA A 244 -2.67 -17.11 -9.38
C ALA A 244 -3.00 -16.70 -7.93
N GLY A 245 -3.61 -15.53 -7.73
CA GLY A 245 -4.06 -15.09 -6.41
C GLY A 245 -5.17 -15.97 -5.83
N LEU A 246 -6.14 -16.39 -6.65
CA LEU A 246 -7.20 -17.32 -6.25
C LEU A 246 -6.64 -18.70 -5.88
N LEU A 247 -5.76 -19.26 -6.71
CA LEU A 247 -5.14 -20.55 -6.47
C LEU A 247 -4.22 -20.54 -5.24
N ALA A 248 -3.44 -19.48 -5.05
CA ALA A 248 -2.63 -19.31 -3.85
C ALA A 248 -3.52 -19.19 -2.59
N GLY A 249 -4.60 -18.41 -2.67
CA GLY A 249 -5.61 -18.32 -1.62
C GLY A 249 -6.24 -19.66 -1.26
N GLY A 250 -6.65 -20.44 -2.27
CA GLY A 250 -7.15 -21.81 -2.09
C GLY A 250 -6.09 -22.75 -1.48
N GLY A 251 -4.83 -22.63 -1.91
CA GLY A 251 -3.71 -23.34 -1.30
C GLY A 251 -3.54 -23.01 0.19
N PHE A 252 -3.63 -21.73 0.57
CA PHE A 252 -3.61 -21.30 1.97
C PHE A 252 -4.82 -21.81 2.75
N ALA A 253 -6.02 -21.86 2.14
CA ALA A 253 -7.21 -22.41 2.78
C ALA A 253 -7.03 -23.89 3.09
N ILE A 254 -6.59 -24.68 2.11
CA ILE A 254 -6.33 -26.12 2.27
C ILE A 254 -5.27 -26.33 3.35
N ALA A 255 -4.16 -25.62 3.25
CA ALA A 255 -3.07 -25.64 4.24
C ALA A 255 -3.58 -25.40 5.66
N LEU A 256 -4.36 -24.33 5.86
CA LEU A 256 -4.86 -23.98 7.18
C LEU A 256 -5.88 -25.00 7.71
N VAL A 257 -6.82 -25.45 6.89
CA VAL A 257 -7.85 -26.42 7.32
C VAL A 257 -7.23 -27.79 7.64
N ASP A 258 -6.30 -28.26 6.82
CA ASP A 258 -5.61 -29.55 7.02
C ASP A 258 -4.76 -29.56 8.29
N GLY A 259 -4.12 -28.42 8.62
CA GLY A 259 -3.35 -28.26 9.85
C GLY A 259 -4.20 -28.19 11.13
N MET A 260 -5.52 -28.32 11.04
CA MET A 260 -6.48 -28.06 12.13
C MET A 260 -7.61 -29.11 12.19
N PRO A 261 -7.31 -30.43 12.29
CA PRO A 261 -8.32 -31.49 12.16
C PRO A 261 -9.41 -31.48 13.25
N ASP A 262 -9.10 -31.01 14.45
CA ASP A 262 -10.03 -31.03 15.60
C ASP A 262 -10.60 -29.65 15.96
N VAL A 263 -10.57 -28.70 15.02
CA VAL A 263 -10.98 -27.31 15.30
C VAL A 263 -12.50 -27.14 15.20
N PRO A 264 -13.16 -26.49 16.20
CA PRO A 264 -14.59 -26.25 16.16
C PRO A 264 -15.03 -25.52 14.88
N ALA A 265 -16.22 -25.83 14.37
CA ALA A 265 -16.75 -25.25 13.13
C ALA A 265 -16.69 -23.70 13.09
N ALA A 266 -16.92 -23.03 14.23
CA ALA A 266 -16.80 -21.58 14.35
C ALA A 266 -15.37 -21.07 14.07
N ALA A 267 -14.35 -21.75 14.60
CA ALA A 267 -12.96 -21.41 14.36
C ALA A 267 -12.53 -21.75 12.92
N THR A 268 -13.06 -22.82 12.32
CA THR A 268 -12.87 -23.10 10.88
C THR A 268 -13.45 -21.97 10.02
N MET A 269 -14.65 -21.48 10.33
CA MET A 269 -15.26 -20.35 9.61
C MET A 269 -14.46 -19.04 9.79
N MET A 270 -13.85 -18.81 10.95
CA MET A 270 -12.94 -17.68 11.18
C MET A 270 -11.70 -17.77 10.30
N VAL A 271 -11.08 -18.95 10.21
CA VAL A 271 -9.92 -19.22 9.35
C VAL A 271 -10.28 -19.01 7.89
N VAL A 272 -11.42 -19.54 7.43
CA VAL A 272 -11.91 -19.33 6.06
C VAL A 272 -12.11 -17.84 5.78
N THR A 273 -12.62 -17.07 6.74
CA THR A 273 -12.80 -15.62 6.59
C THR A 273 -11.46 -14.89 6.47
N LEU A 274 -10.46 -15.28 7.26
CA LEU A 274 -9.10 -14.74 7.18
C LEU A 274 -8.45 -15.05 5.82
N VAL A 275 -8.63 -16.27 5.32
CA VAL A 275 -8.11 -16.67 4.01
C VAL A 275 -8.84 -15.94 2.88
N ALA A 276 -10.15 -15.75 2.99
CA ALA A 276 -10.92 -14.96 2.02
C ALA A 276 -10.44 -13.50 1.98
N MET A 277 -10.17 -12.90 3.15
CA MET A 277 -9.58 -11.56 3.27
C MET A 277 -8.20 -11.49 2.60
N LEU A 278 -7.30 -12.43 2.92
CA LEU A 278 -5.97 -12.50 2.31
C LEU A 278 -6.04 -12.70 0.79
N THR A 279 -6.91 -13.60 0.34
CA THR A 279 -7.16 -13.87 -1.08
C THR A 279 -7.62 -12.61 -1.78
N TRP A 280 -8.60 -11.89 -1.21
CA TRP A 280 -9.03 -10.62 -1.77
C TRP A 280 -7.89 -9.61 -1.87
N MET A 281 -7.08 -9.44 -0.82
CA MET A 281 -5.90 -8.56 -0.85
C MET A 281 -4.93 -8.94 -1.98
N LEU A 282 -4.70 -10.23 -2.19
CA LEU A 282 -3.89 -10.73 -3.31
C LEU A 282 -4.52 -10.37 -4.66
N LEU A 283 -5.84 -10.27 -4.79
CA LEU A 283 -6.52 -9.96 -6.05
C LEU A 283 -6.59 -8.47 -6.39
N VAL A 284 -6.47 -7.57 -5.41
CA VAL A 284 -6.62 -6.12 -5.64
C VAL A 284 -5.65 -5.61 -6.70
N TRP A 285 -4.36 -5.87 -6.56
CA TRP A 285 -3.37 -5.27 -7.47
C TRP A 285 -3.46 -5.80 -8.92
N PRO A 286 -3.55 -7.13 -9.17
CA PRO A 286 -3.71 -7.65 -10.53
C PRO A 286 -5.00 -7.19 -11.20
N THR A 287 -6.10 -7.05 -10.45
CA THR A 287 -7.37 -6.54 -11.01
C THR A 287 -7.26 -5.07 -11.39
N VAL A 288 -6.63 -4.24 -10.56
CA VAL A 288 -6.35 -2.83 -10.87
C VAL A 288 -5.49 -2.70 -12.13
N ILE A 289 -4.38 -3.45 -12.23
CA ILE A 289 -3.50 -3.41 -13.41
C ILE A 289 -4.18 -3.97 -14.66
N ARG A 290 -4.96 -5.06 -14.53
CA ARG A 290 -5.72 -5.62 -15.65
C ARG A 290 -6.71 -4.61 -16.22
N ARG A 291 -7.44 -3.92 -15.33
CA ARG A 291 -8.38 -2.85 -15.73
C ARG A 291 -7.64 -1.70 -16.38
N PHE A 292 -6.54 -1.26 -15.77
CA PHE A 292 -5.70 -0.19 -16.30
C PHE A 292 -5.21 -0.48 -17.72
N ALA A 293 -4.60 -1.66 -17.93
CA ALA A 293 -4.07 -2.03 -19.25
C ALA A 293 -5.17 -2.08 -20.32
N ARG A 294 -6.32 -2.69 -20.01
CA ARG A 294 -7.47 -2.77 -20.92
C ARG A 294 -8.04 -1.41 -21.29
N ASP A 295 -8.20 -0.51 -20.31
CA ASP A 295 -8.70 0.84 -20.57
C ASP A 295 -7.75 1.61 -21.50
N ARG A 296 -6.42 1.48 -21.32
CA ARG A 296 -5.43 2.12 -22.20
C ARG A 296 -5.41 1.53 -23.61
N GLU A 297 -5.53 0.22 -23.74
CA GLU A 297 -5.68 -0.45 -25.04
C GLU A 297 -6.93 0.04 -25.78
N LEU A 298 -8.08 0.12 -25.10
CA LEU A 298 -9.33 0.59 -25.69
C LEU A 298 -9.26 2.07 -26.11
N ARG A 299 -8.64 2.94 -25.31
CA ARG A 299 -8.45 4.35 -25.69
C ARG A 299 -7.55 4.50 -26.90
N ALA A 300 -6.46 3.75 -26.99
CA ALA A 300 -5.57 3.76 -28.15
C ALA A 300 -6.33 3.36 -29.43
N LEU A 301 -7.18 2.33 -29.34
CA LEU A 301 -8.03 1.91 -30.47
C LEU A 301 -9.08 2.98 -30.83
N ALA A 302 -9.69 3.63 -29.85
CA ALA A 302 -10.73 4.63 -30.06
C ALA A 302 -10.20 5.91 -30.72
N MET A 303 -9.04 6.39 -30.28
CA MET A 303 -8.45 7.64 -30.80
C MET A 303 -7.76 7.47 -32.15
N ARG A 304 -7.47 6.22 -32.58
CA ARG A 304 -6.60 5.90 -33.73
C ARG A 304 -5.22 6.58 -33.67
N GLU A 305 -4.84 7.07 -32.51
CA GLU A 305 -3.54 7.69 -32.26
C GLU A 305 -2.59 6.61 -31.73
N PRO A 306 -1.31 6.63 -32.15
CA PRO A 306 -0.30 5.82 -31.48
C PRO A 306 -0.30 6.18 -29.99
N LEU A 307 -0.16 5.16 -29.14
CA LEU A 307 0.05 5.38 -27.70
C LEU A 307 1.17 6.41 -27.54
N CYS A 308 0.80 7.56 -26.98
CA CYS A 308 1.71 8.69 -26.80
C CYS A 308 2.97 8.24 -26.06
N GLY A 309 4.09 8.88 -26.39
CA GLY A 309 5.40 8.56 -25.81
C GLY A 309 5.45 8.76 -24.29
N HIS A 310 6.59 8.37 -23.70
CA HIS A 310 6.87 8.47 -22.27
C HIS A 310 6.58 9.87 -21.72
N ALA A 311 6.05 9.94 -20.50
CA ALA A 311 5.86 11.20 -19.83
C ALA A 311 7.24 11.80 -19.55
N PRO A 312 7.41 13.12 -19.71
CA PRO A 312 8.71 13.75 -19.55
C PRO A 312 9.21 13.67 -18.10
N ASP A 313 8.30 13.56 -17.12
CA ASP A 313 8.57 13.36 -15.70
C ASP A 313 8.89 11.90 -15.31
N ARG A 314 8.72 10.95 -16.24
CA ARG A 314 8.91 9.50 -16.07
C ARG A 314 8.21 8.91 -14.86
N GLY A 315 7.06 9.44 -14.49
CA GLY A 315 6.28 8.96 -13.37
C GLY A 315 6.90 9.26 -12.00
N LEU A 316 7.95 10.10 -11.89
CA LEU A 316 8.49 10.56 -10.60
C LEU A 316 7.41 11.13 -9.67
N PRO A 317 6.39 11.87 -10.15
CA PRO A 317 5.30 12.31 -9.28
C PRO A 317 4.48 11.16 -8.67
N THR A 318 4.38 10.00 -9.35
CA THR A 318 3.74 8.80 -8.78
C THR A 318 4.52 8.26 -7.59
N LEU A 319 5.85 8.24 -7.71
CA LEU A 319 6.71 7.91 -6.57
C LEU A 319 6.54 8.93 -5.45
N GLY A 320 6.43 10.22 -5.79
CA GLY A 320 6.14 11.28 -4.84
C GLY A 320 4.83 11.06 -4.08
N TRP A 321 3.75 10.68 -4.76
CA TRP A 321 2.47 10.32 -4.13
C TRP A 321 2.58 9.11 -3.21
N LEU A 322 3.35 8.09 -3.60
CA LEU A 322 3.60 6.92 -2.77
C LEU A 322 4.37 7.30 -1.49
N LEU A 323 5.42 8.11 -1.62
CA LEU A 323 6.19 8.61 -0.48
C LEU A 323 5.31 9.48 0.43
N LEU A 324 4.52 10.39 -0.13
CA LEU A 324 3.63 11.25 0.64
C LEU A 324 2.59 10.43 1.42
N ALA A 325 1.94 9.45 0.78
CA ALA A 325 0.93 8.61 1.43
C ALA A 325 1.50 7.84 2.62
N LEU A 326 2.64 7.17 2.42
CA LEU A 326 3.30 6.39 3.45
C LEU A 326 3.93 7.29 4.54
N GLY A 327 4.52 8.42 4.15
CA GLY A 327 5.13 9.38 5.05
C GLY A 327 4.11 10.07 5.96
N VAL A 328 2.95 10.49 5.42
CA VAL A 328 1.85 11.08 6.20
C VAL A 328 1.29 10.08 7.19
N TYR A 329 1.07 8.83 6.75
CA TYR A 329 0.62 7.76 7.64
C TYR A 329 1.63 7.50 8.76
N SER A 330 2.90 7.29 8.41
CA SER A 330 4.00 7.05 9.37
C SER A 330 4.18 8.23 10.34
N LEU A 331 4.09 9.46 9.86
CA LEU A 331 4.20 10.66 10.70
C LEU A 331 3.05 10.73 11.70
N ALA A 332 1.81 10.52 11.25
CA ALA A 332 0.64 10.56 12.10
C ALA A 332 0.65 9.46 13.16
N THR A 333 1.05 8.23 12.81
CA THR A 333 1.13 7.12 13.76
C THR A 333 2.25 7.31 14.78
N ASN A 334 3.44 7.78 14.37
CA ASN A 334 4.54 8.08 15.29
C ASN A 334 4.18 9.21 16.26
N LEU A 335 3.55 10.29 15.78
CA LEU A 335 3.10 11.38 16.64
C LEU A 335 2.00 10.94 17.61
N ALA A 336 1.03 10.14 17.14
CA ALA A 336 0.00 9.55 17.97
C ALA A 336 0.60 8.68 19.08
N ALA A 337 1.52 7.78 18.72
CA ALA A 337 2.17 6.89 19.69
C ALA A 337 3.06 7.66 20.69
N ALA A 338 3.72 8.74 20.24
CA ALA A 338 4.44 9.65 21.12
C ALA A 338 3.50 10.37 22.12
N ALA A 339 2.36 10.88 21.65
CA ALA A 339 1.36 11.57 22.47
C ALA A 339 0.70 10.65 23.51
N LEU A 340 0.52 9.36 23.17
CA LEU A 340 -0.04 8.37 24.09
C LEU A 340 0.97 7.84 25.11
N GLY A 341 2.27 8.14 24.95
CA GLY A 341 3.31 7.64 25.84
C GLY A 341 3.53 6.13 25.75
N VAL A 342 3.07 5.49 24.66
CA VAL A 342 2.95 4.03 24.49
C VAL A 342 4.28 3.27 24.49
N TYR A 343 5.41 3.92 24.26
CA TYR A 343 6.73 3.27 24.33
C TYR A 343 7.32 3.30 25.75
N GLY A 344 6.53 2.87 26.74
CA GLY A 344 6.97 2.69 28.13
C GLY A 344 7.90 1.48 28.26
N ALA A 345 8.76 1.51 29.29
CA ALA A 345 9.87 0.59 29.57
C ALA A 345 9.69 -0.88 29.12
N PRO A 346 10.79 -1.54 28.69
CA PRO A 346 10.76 -2.96 28.30
C PRO A 346 10.09 -3.79 29.40
N GLY A 347 8.98 -4.45 29.05
CA GLY A 347 8.17 -5.26 29.97
C GLY A 347 6.75 -4.73 30.26
N SER A 348 6.41 -3.49 29.89
CA SER A 348 5.03 -2.99 30.07
C SER A 348 4.12 -3.40 28.90
N ARG A 349 3.40 -4.53 29.05
CA ARG A 349 2.29 -4.93 28.15
C ARG A 349 1.11 -3.98 28.35
N THR A 350 1.19 -2.77 27.82
CA THR A 350 0.04 -1.86 27.73
C THR A 350 -0.54 -1.90 26.31
N GLY A 351 -1.85 -1.68 26.17
CA GLY A 351 -2.61 -1.83 24.92
C GLY A 351 -2.21 -0.94 23.74
N GLY A 352 -1.10 -0.17 23.84
CA GLY A 352 -0.53 0.54 22.71
C GLY A 352 0.49 -0.27 21.89
N ALA A 353 0.91 -1.44 22.36
CA ALA A 353 1.85 -2.31 21.64
C ALA A 353 1.35 -2.65 20.22
N GLU A 354 0.04 -2.76 20.01
CA GLU A 354 -0.57 -3.06 18.71
C GLU A 354 -0.42 -1.90 17.71
N ILE A 355 -0.56 -0.64 18.16
CA ILE A 355 -0.33 0.54 17.31
C ILE A 355 1.14 0.66 16.96
N ALA A 356 2.04 0.39 17.92
CA ALA A 356 3.47 0.38 17.68
C ALA A 356 3.88 -0.74 16.72
N GLN A 357 3.29 -1.95 16.83
CA GLN A 357 3.52 -3.06 15.90
C GLN A 357 3.01 -2.76 14.50
N LEU A 358 1.84 -2.13 14.36
CA LEU A 358 1.33 -1.65 13.08
C LEU A 358 2.27 -0.62 12.44
N GLY A 359 2.78 0.34 13.22
CA GLY A 359 3.81 1.27 12.76
C GLY A 359 5.07 0.54 12.28
N ALA A 360 5.55 -0.43 13.06
CA ALA A 360 6.78 -1.17 12.78
C ALA A 360 6.69 -1.98 11.48
N ALA A 361 5.52 -2.56 11.19
CA ALA A 361 5.26 -3.26 9.94
C ALA A 361 5.35 -2.35 8.69
N PHE A 362 5.17 -1.03 8.86
CA PHE A 362 5.33 -0.04 7.80
C PHE A 362 6.65 0.75 7.89
N GLY A 363 7.63 0.19 8.60
CA GLY A 363 8.99 0.72 8.63
C GLY A 363 9.22 1.82 9.66
N THR A 364 8.41 1.95 10.71
CA THR A 364 8.86 2.73 11.85
C THR A 364 10.00 2.00 12.53
N PRO A 365 11.17 2.65 12.70
CA PRO A 365 12.28 2.07 13.45
C PRO A 365 11.75 1.65 14.83
N GLY A 366 12.04 0.42 15.28
CA GLY A 366 11.45 -0.26 16.46
C GLY A 366 11.51 0.50 17.79
N GLU A 367 11.97 -0.11 18.88
CA GLU A 367 12.03 0.56 20.21
C GLU A 367 13.01 1.76 20.29
N MET A 368 13.55 2.20 19.16
CA MET A 368 14.48 3.31 19.07
C MET A 368 13.78 4.66 19.26
N SER A 369 14.59 5.71 19.45
CA SER A 369 14.15 7.09 19.69
C SER A 369 12.92 7.44 18.85
N LYS A 370 11.78 7.64 19.54
CA LYS A 370 10.47 8.03 18.96
C LYS A 370 10.61 9.12 17.90
N TRP A 371 11.56 10.02 18.14
CA TRP A 371 11.86 11.17 17.29
C TRP A 371 12.56 10.79 16.00
N LEU A 372 13.33 9.71 15.95
CA LEU A 372 13.94 9.22 14.70
C LEU A 372 12.85 8.82 13.69
N GLY A 373 11.83 8.07 14.12
CA GLY A 373 10.69 7.71 13.27
C GLY A 373 9.95 8.95 12.73
N VAL A 374 9.71 9.93 13.61
CA VAL A 374 9.11 11.24 13.22
C VAL A 374 9.98 11.97 12.20
N VAL A 375 11.30 12.04 12.39
CA VAL A 375 12.23 12.71 11.47
C VAL A 375 12.25 12.01 10.11
N ILE A 376 12.35 10.69 10.07
CA ILE A 376 12.34 9.93 8.81
C ILE A 376 11.00 10.11 8.08
N ALA A 377 9.88 10.06 8.80
CA ALA A 377 8.55 10.28 8.21
C ALA A 377 8.40 11.72 7.68
N ALA A 378 8.93 12.73 8.38
CA ALA A 378 8.93 14.12 7.91
C ALA A 378 9.79 14.29 6.64
N LEU A 379 10.99 13.68 6.61
CA LEU A 379 11.83 13.64 5.40
C LEU A 379 11.13 12.95 4.23
N GLN A 380 10.38 11.88 4.51
CA GLN A 380 9.59 11.17 3.51
C GLN A 380 8.46 12.03 2.94
N VAL A 381 7.73 12.76 3.79
CA VAL A 381 6.70 13.73 3.37
C VAL A 381 7.31 14.84 2.51
N TRP A 382 8.44 15.40 2.95
CA TRP A 382 9.15 16.45 2.20
C TRP A 382 9.62 15.96 0.83
N ALA A 383 10.26 14.79 0.76
CA ALA A 383 10.68 14.17 -0.50
C ALA A 383 9.49 13.86 -1.41
N GLY A 384 8.40 13.34 -0.85
CA GLY A 384 7.16 13.08 -1.58
C GLY A 384 6.58 14.34 -2.22
N TYR A 385 6.44 15.41 -1.44
CA TYR A 385 5.96 16.71 -1.91
C TYR A 385 6.87 17.30 -3.00
N ALA A 386 8.19 17.29 -2.79
CA ALA A 386 9.15 17.82 -3.76
C ALA A 386 9.12 17.05 -5.10
N LEU A 387 8.93 15.73 -5.07
CA LEU A 387 8.78 14.89 -6.27
C LEU A 387 7.45 15.12 -7.00
N ILE A 388 6.34 15.31 -6.27
CA ILE A 388 5.03 15.62 -6.87
C ILE A 388 5.09 16.94 -7.65
N GLN A 389 5.74 17.95 -7.06
CA GLN A 389 5.87 19.27 -7.66
C GLN A 389 7.02 19.38 -8.68
N LEU A 390 7.86 18.34 -8.79
CA LEU A 390 9.13 18.39 -9.51
C LEU A 390 9.96 19.64 -9.16
N ALA A 391 9.94 20.03 -7.88
CA ALA A 391 10.60 21.25 -7.40
C ALA A 391 12.12 21.19 -7.68
N PRO A 392 12.85 22.31 -7.85
CA PRO A 392 14.29 22.29 -8.15
C PRO A 392 15.15 21.45 -7.18
N THR A 393 14.67 21.29 -5.95
CA THR A 393 15.30 20.51 -4.87
C THR A 393 14.91 19.03 -4.83
N TYR A 394 14.07 18.54 -5.74
CA TYR A 394 13.50 17.18 -5.69
C TYR A 394 14.57 16.08 -5.59
N ARG A 395 15.70 16.24 -6.31
CA ARG A 395 16.82 15.28 -6.27
C ARG A 395 17.49 15.23 -4.91
N VAL A 396 17.69 16.40 -4.30
CA VAL A 396 18.30 16.54 -2.98
C VAL A 396 17.37 15.93 -1.94
N ALA A 397 16.09 16.33 -1.92
CA ALA A 397 15.10 15.83 -0.97
C ALA A 397 14.96 14.31 -1.01
N ALA A 398 14.81 13.74 -2.22
CA ALA A 398 14.72 12.30 -2.42
C ALA A 398 15.99 11.55 -2.01
N THR A 399 17.17 12.13 -2.27
CA THR A 399 18.46 11.52 -1.89
C THR A 399 18.65 11.53 -0.39
N VAL A 400 18.38 12.66 0.27
CA VAL A 400 18.46 12.80 1.73
C VAL A 400 17.52 11.79 2.40
N TYR A 401 16.26 11.72 1.97
CA TYR A 401 15.32 10.71 2.47
C TYR A 401 15.83 9.29 2.22
N GLY A 402 16.22 8.96 0.98
CA GLY A 402 16.63 7.60 0.61
C GLY A 402 17.83 7.10 1.43
N VAL A 403 18.82 7.95 1.67
CA VAL A 403 19.99 7.62 2.51
C VAL A 403 19.59 7.51 3.98
N ALA A 404 18.88 8.51 4.53
CA ALA A 404 18.51 8.54 5.94
C ALA A 404 17.58 7.37 6.31
N ALA A 405 16.56 7.10 5.50
CA ALA A 405 15.62 6.00 5.72
C ALA A 405 16.30 4.62 5.53
N GLY A 406 17.19 4.48 4.54
CA GLY A 406 17.97 3.26 4.37
C GLY A 406 18.89 2.97 5.56
N ALA A 407 19.61 3.99 6.04
CA ALA A 407 20.46 3.87 7.23
C ALA A 407 19.64 3.56 8.48
N ALA A 408 18.51 4.23 8.68
CA ALA A 408 17.61 3.98 9.81
C ALA A 408 17.04 2.56 9.78
N ALA A 409 16.66 2.05 8.60
CA ALA A 409 16.18 0.68 8.44
C ALA A 409 17.29 -0.34 8.77
N LEU A 410 18.48 -0.20 8.18
CA LEU A 410 19.61 -1.09 8.49
C LEU A 410 19.98 -1.07 9.98
N TYR A 411 19.98 0.11 10.59
CA TYR A 411 20.27 0.25 12.02
C TYR A 411 19.20 -0.40 12.90
N THR A 412 17.91 -0.19 12.57
CA THR A 412 16.79 -0.78 13.32
C THR A 412 16.82 -2.30 13.30
N TYR A 413 17.11 -2.86 12.14
CA TYR A 413 17.07 -4.30 11.92
C TYR A 413 18.43 -4.97 12.12
N ARG A 414 19.45 -4.22 12.55
CA ARG A 414 20.77 -4.75 12.87
C ARG A 414 20.71 -5.90 13.89
N PRO A 415 19.97 -5.81 15.02
CA PRO A 415 19.93 -6.93 15.98
C PRO A 415 19.37 -8.22 15.38
N LEU A 416 18.43 -8.10 14.43
CA LEU A 416 17.90 -9.26 13.72
C LEU A 416 18.97 -9.88 12.79
N VAL A 417 19.76 -9.04 12.13
CA VAL A 417 20.86 -9.48 11.25
C VAL A 417 21.99 -10.10 12.08
N ASP A 418 22.41 -9.44 13.16
CA ASP A 418 23.44 -9.95 14.08
C ASP A 418 22.99 -11.29 14.71
N GLY A 419 21.69 -11.42 15.03
CA GLY A 419 21.11 -12.67 15.53
C GLY A 419 21.13 -13.83 14.51
N LEU A 420 21.15 -13.55 13.20
CA LEU A 420 21.33 -14.59 12.18
C LEU A 420 22.75 -15.16 12.20
N ASP A 421 23.75 -14.35 12.52
CA ASP A 421 25.14 -14.80 12.61
C ASP A 421 25.33 -15.66 13.87
N ASP A 422 24.73 -15.27 15.00
CA ASP A 422 24.85 -15.98 16.28
C ASP A 422 24.06 -17.30 16.32
N GLN A 423 22.87 -17.34 15.73
CA GLN A 423 22.01 -18.53 15.72
C GLN A 423 22.18 -19.38 14.45
N GLY A 424 22.92 -18.88 13.45
CA GLY A 424 23.23 -19.57 12.20
C GLY A 424 22.00 -20.15 11.49
N ALA A 425 22.13 -21.39 11.00
CA ALA A 425 21.07 -22.06 10.24
C ALA A 425 19.78 -22.33 11.05
N ALA A 426 19.86 -22.32 12.39
CA ALA A 426 18.74 -22.57 13.30
C ALA A 426 17.77 -21.38 13.37
N ALA A 427 18.28 -20.14 13.30
CA ALA A 427 17.49 -18.91 13.27
C ALA A 427 16.49 -18.88 12.10
N ILE A 428 16.93 -19.40 10.96
CA ILE A 428 16.15 -19.45 9.71
C ILE A 428 14.98 -20.47 9.83
N GLY A 429 15.00 -21.36 10.82
CA GLY A 429 13.87 -22.24 11.15
C GLY A 429 12.77 -21.55 11.95
N ASP A 430 13.05 -20.39 12.56
CA ASP A 430 12.07 -19.62 13.32
C ASP A 430 11.26 -18.70 12.38
N LEU A 431 9.95 -18.93 12.33
CA LEU A 431 9.01 -18.11 11.58
C LEU A 431 9.08 -16.62 11.99
N SER A 432 9.34 -16.34 13.29
CA SER A 432 9.42 -14.97 13.80
C SER A 432 10.59 -14.20 13.17
N ALA A 433 11.75 -14.85 13.03
CA ALA A 433 12.94 -14.28 12.40
C ALA A 433 12.71 -14.02 10.89
N LEU A 434 12.05 -14.95 10.19
CA LEU A 434 11.71 -14.78 8.78
C LEU A 434 10.72 -13.64 8.54
N VAL A 435 9.73 -13.47 9.42
CA VAL A 435 8.81 -12.32 9.40
C VAL A 435 9.59 -11.03 9.63
N GLY A 436 10.50 -11.01 10.60
CA GLY A 436 11.41 -9.88 10.81
C GLY A 436 12.18 -9.51 9.54
N LEU A 437 12.78 -10.50 8.87
CA LEU A 437 13.56 -10.31 7.63
C LEU A 437 12.69 -9.79 6.49
N ALA A 438 11.44 -10.26 6.42
CA ALA A 438 10.49 -9.78 5.42
C ALA A 438 10.20 -8.29 5.64
N MET A 439 10.06 -7.85 6.88
CA MET A 439 9.89 -6.43 7.21
C MET A 439 11.12 -5.59 6.86
N VAL A 440 12.34 -6.12 7.04
CA VAL A 440 13.57 -5.45 6.55
C VAL A 440 13.52 -5.23 5.04
N SER A 441 13.16 -6.28 4.30
CA SER A 441 13.09 -6.22 2.84
C SER A 441 12.08 -5.17 2.37
N ILE A 442 10.92 -5.09 3.01
CA ILE A 442 9.88 -4.10 2.71
C ILE A 442 10.38 -2.68 3.06
N ALA A 443 11.01 -2.51 4.22
CA ALA A 443 11.50 -1.21 4.68
C ALA A 443 12.60 -0.63 3.78
N LEU A 444 13.44 -1.46 3.17
CA LEU A 444 14.54 -1.02 2.30
C LEU A 444 14.11 -0.74 0.86
N VAL A 445 13.03 -1.37 0.37
CA VAL A 445 12.60 -1.26 -1.03
C VAL A 445 12.29 0.19 -1.42
N LEU A 446 11.57 0.93 -0.57
CA LEU A 446 11.14 2.29 -0.92
C LEU A 446 12.30 3.32 -0.91
N PRO A 447 13.21 3.35 0.10
CA PRO A 447 14.41 4.18 0.05
C PRO A 447 15.31 3.86 -1.16
N VAL A 448 15.56 2.57 -1.43
CA VAL A 448 16.40 2.15 -2.57
C VAL A 448 15.76 2.53 -3.90
N ALA A 449 14.46 2.26 -4.07
CA ALA A 449 13.73 2.68 -5.26
C ALA A 449 13.83 4.19 -5.47
N THR A 450 13.68 4.98 -4.40
CA THR A 450 13.78 6.44 -4.45
C THR A 450 15.14 6.90 -4.98
N LEU A 451 16.24 6.34 -4.46
CA LEU A 451 17.59 6.64 -4.94
C LEU A 451 17.81 6.23 -6.40
N LEU A 452 17.26 5.09 -6.83
CA LEU A 452 17.41 4.60 -8.20
C LEU A 452 16.61 5.41 -9.22
N PHE A 453 15.38 5.80 -8.90
CA PHE A 453 14.52 6.53 -9.83
C PHE A 453 14.93 7.99 -9.96
N VAL A 454 15.34 8.64 -8.88
CA VAL A 454 15.68 10.07 -8.90
C VAL A 454 16.95 10.38 -9.69
N ARG A 455 17.86 9.39 -9.83
CA ARG A 455 19.07 9.49 -10.64
C ARG A 455 18.83 9.36 -12.15
N ARG A 456 17.61 9.02 -12.58
CA ARG A 456 17.29 8.88 -14.01
C ARG A 456 17.29 10.25 -14.69
N PRO A 457 18.03 10.45 -15.80
CA PRO A 457 18.19 11.76 -16.42
C PRO A 457 16.90 12.19 -17.12
N LEU A 458 16.20 13.24 -16.70
CA LEU A 458 14.99 13.72 -17.38
C LEU A 458 15.30 14.25 -18.80
N PRO A 459 14.35 14.26 -19.75
CA PRO A 459 14.55 14.86 -21.07
C PRO A 459 14.92 16.36 -20.96
N ALA A 460 15.83 16.83 -21.82
CA ALA A 460 16.37 18.20 -21.79
C ALA A 460 15.30 19.30 -22.02
N SER A 461 14.19 18.98 -22.68
CA SER A 461 13.09 19.92 -22.93
C SER A 461 12.39 20.45 -21.67
N GLN A 462 12.70 19.89 -20.49
CA GLN A 462 12.09 20.31 -19.22
C GLN A 462 13.03 21.07 -18.28
N THR A 463 14.33 21.14 -18.54
CA THR A 463 15.22 21.80 -17.58
C THR A 463 15.10 23.32 -17.59
N GLY A 464 14.48 23.94 -18.61
CA GLY A 464 14.38 25.41 -18.73
C GLY A 464 15.73 26.15 -18.75
N VAL A 465 16.82 25.39 -18.70
CA VAL A 465 18.20 25.80 -18.81
C VAL A 465 18.55 25.53 -20.26
N GLU A 466 18.64 26.59 -21.07
CA GLU A 466 19.35 26.52 -22.34
C GLU A 466 20.71 25.87 -22.06
N PRO A 467 21.13 24.88 -22.86
CA PRO A 467 22.48 24.34 -22.71
C PRO A 467 23.45 25.50 -22.83
N VAL A 468 24.14 25.82 -21.73
CA VAL A 468 25.23 26.80 -21.75
C VAL A 468 26.25 26.26 -22.76
N PRO A 469 26.57 27.02 -23.82
CA PRO A 469 27.36 26.54 -24.96
C PRO A 469 28.77 26.07 -24.58
#